data_AF-A0A914REY6-F1
#
_entry.id   AF-A0A914REY6-F1
#
_cell.length_a   1.000
_cell.length_b   1.000
_cell.length_c   1.000
_cell.angle_alpha   90.00
_cell.angle_beta   90.00
_cell.angle_gamma   90.00
#
_symmetry.space_group_name_H-M   'P 1'
#
loop_
_entity.id
_entity.type
_entity.pdbx_description
1 polymer ?
#
loop_
_entity_poly.entity_id
_entity_poly.type
_entity_poly.pdbx_seq_one_letter_code
_entity_poly.pdbx_strand_id
1 'polypeptide(L)' 'MFQIIHRDIAARNCLLGYKNELKIGDFGLSVAGEGKYRSQKLESLPVKWLAPETLRNVSAHFGSN' A
#
# COMPACT_ATOMS: atom_id res chain seq x y z
N MET A 1 14.56 -6.59 -9.88
CA MET A 1 14.10 -6.61 -8.48
C MET A 1 12.58 -6.69 -8.52
N PHE A 2 11.95 -7.66 -7.84
CA PHE A 2 10.48 -7.73 -7.81
C PHE A 2 9.95 -6.69 -6.83
N GLN A 3 9.22 -5.70 -7.32
CA GLN A 3 8.48 -4.78 -6.45
C GLN A 3 7.14 -5.42 -6.07
N ILE A 4 6.96 -5.70 -4.78
CA ILE A 4 5.73 -6.28 -4.22
C ILE A 4 5.18 -5.34 -3.16
N ILE A 5 3.88 -5.04 -3.23
CA ILE A 5 3.16 -4.25 -2.23
C ILE A 5 2.16 -5.17 -1.54
N HIS A 6 2.26 -5.31 -0.21
CA HIS A 6 1.41 -6.22 0.58
C HIS A 6 -0.06 -5.78 0.65
N ARG A 7 -0.31 -4.46 0.66
CA ARG A 7 -1.63 -3.80 0.74
C ARG A 7 -2.50 -4.11 1.97
N ASP A 8 -2.04 -4.92 2.91
CA ASP A 8 -2.79 -5.24 4.15
C ASP A 8 -1.84 -5.47 5.34
N ILE A 9 -1.06 -4.45 5.69
CA ILE A 9 -0.21 -4.51 6.89
C ILE A 9 -1.08 -4.19 8.11
N ALA A 10 -1.32 -5.21 8.94
CA ALA A 10 -2.07 -5.11 10.18
C ALA A 10 -1.51 -6.10 11.22
N ALA A 11 -1.70 -5.82 12.52
CA ALA A 11 -1.18 -6.68 13.60
C ALA A 11 -1.65 -8.14 13.50
N ARG A 12 -2.87 -8.39 13.00
CA ARG A 12 -3.39 -9.75 12.75
C ARG A 12 -2.59 -10.54 11.71
N ASN A 13 -1.90 -9.85 10.80
CA ASN A 13 -1.08 -10.44 9.74
C ASN A 13 0.40 -10.55 10.16
N CYS A 14 0.70 -10.22 11.42
CA CYS A 14 2.02 -10.40 12.01
C CYS A 14 2.02 -11.68 12.86
N LEU A 15 2.76 -12.69 12.42
CA LEU A 15 2.93 -13.95 13.14
C LEU A 15 4.13 -13.84 14.07
N LEU A 16 3.93 -14.14 15.36
CA LEU A 16 4.99 -14.15 16.37
C LEU A 16 5.47 -15.58 16.60
N GLY A 17 6.75 -15.83 16.32
CA GLY A 17 7.42 -17.09 16.60
C GLY A 17 7.87 -17.20 18.06
N TYR A 18 8.18 -18.42 18.48
CA TYR A 18 8.62 -18.74 19.86
C TYR A 18 9.82 -17.91 20.35
N LYS A 19 10.71 -17.51 19.44
CA LYS A 19 11.91 -16.71 19.75
C LYS A 19 11.68 -15.20 19.61
N ASN A 20 10.45 -14.72 19.78
CA ASN A 20 10.06 -13.33 19.49
C ASN A 20 10.38 -12.89 18.06
N GLU A 21 10.40 -13.83 17.11
CA GLU A 21 10.59 -13.54 15.69
C GLU A 21 9.28 -13.07 15.07
N LEU A 22 9.30 -11.94 14.38
CA LEU A 22 8.14 -11.43 13.64
C LEU A 22 8.20 -11.90 12.19
N LYS A 23 7.13 -12.52 11.69
CA LYS A 23 6.97 -12.89 10.28
C LYS A 23 5.69 -12.26 9.73
N ILE A 24 5.79 -11.64 8.57
CA ILE A 24 4.62 -11.10 7.85
C ILE A 24 3.92 -12.26 7.12
N GLY A 25 2.62 -12.37 7.30
CA GLY A 25 1.75 -13.34 6.65
C GLY A 25 0.58 -12.69 5.91
N ASP A 26 -0.26 -13.52 5.30
CA ASP A 26 -1.44 -13.11 4.51
C ASP A 26 -1.13 -12.20 3.31
N PHE A 27 -0.52 -12.80 2.30
CA PHE A 27 -0.21 -12.14 1.02
C PHE A 27 -1.39 -12.15 0.04
N GLY A 28 -2.61 -12.51 0.46
CA GLY A 28 -3.77 -12.65 -0.43
C GLY A 28 -4.17 -11.35 -1.16
N LEU A 29 -3.80 -10.20 -0.59
CA LEU A 29 -4.01 -8.88 -1.19
C LEU A 29 -2.74 -8.30 -1.83
N SER A 30 -1.64 -9.03 -1.85
CA SER A 30 -0.37 -8.53 -2.40
C SER A 30 -0.45 -8.34 -3.92
N VAL A 31 0.30 -7.36 -4.43
CA VAL A 31 0.44 -7.10 -5.86
C VAL A 31 1.90 -7.00 -6.26
N ALA A 32 2.25 -7.59 -7.40
CA ALA A 32 3.59 -7.51 -8.00
C ALA A 32 3.59 -6.61 -9.23
N GLY A 33 4.65 -5.80 -9.39
CA GLY A 33 4.94 -5.05 -10.60
C GLY A 33 5.05 -3.54 -10.40
N GLU A 34 5.97 -2.94 -11.14
CA GLU A 34 6.11 -1.48 -11.28
C GLU A 34 5.01 -0.98 -12.23
N GLY A 35 3.98 -0.30 -11.72
CA GLY A 35 3.17 0.60 -12.58
C GLY A 35 1.68 0.30 -12.80
N LYS A 36 1.09 -0.78 -12.26
CA LYS A 36 -0.40 -0.96 -12.30
C LYS A 36 -1.16 -0.31 -11.14
N TYR A 37 -0.53 0.63 -10.42
CA TYR A 37 -1.18 1.44 -9.38
C TYR A 37 -1.35 2.91 -9.79
N ARG A 38 -1.12 3.24 -11.07
CA ARG A 38 -1.62 4.52 -11.58
C ARG A 38 -3.09 4.33 -11.96
N SER A 39 -3.91 5.28 -11.53
CA SER A 39 -5.16 5.68 -12.19
C SER A 39 -6.38 4.74 -12.18
N GLN A 40 -6.89 4.31 -11.02
CA GLN A 40 -8.34 4.03 -11.01
C GLN A 40 -9.12 4.30 -9.71
N LYS A 41 -8.50 4.72 -8.60
CA LYS A 41 -9.26 4.86 -7.34
C LYS A 41 -8.79 5.93 -6.35
N LEU A 42 -7.97 6.90 -6.77
CA LEU A 42 -7.55 7.97 -5.85
C LEU A 42 -8.68 8.97 -5.53
N GLU A 43 -9.72 9.06 -6.36
CA GLU A 43 -10.82 10.02 -6.16
C GLU A 43 -11.79 9.67 -5.01
N SER A 44 -11.70 8.47 -4.41
CA SER A 44 -12.62 8.04 -3.34
C SER A 44 -11.94 7.58 -2.05
N LEU A 45 -10.63 7.79 -1.90
CA LEU A 45 -9.92 7.35 -0.70
C LEU A 45 -10.08 8.38 0.44
N PRO A 46 -10.25 7.92 1.69
CA PRO A 46 -10.44 8.83 2.81
C PRO A 46 -9.10 9.50 3.16
N VAL A 47 -8.94 10.76 2.77
CA VAL A 47 -7.71 11.58 2.91
C VAL A 47 -7.07 11.49 4.30
N LYS A 48 -7.89 11.47 5.36
CA LYS A 48 -7.42 11.39 6.75
C LYS A 48 -6.67 10.10 7.12
N TRP A 49 -6.75 9.06 6.30
CA TRP A 49 -6.11 7.76 6.54
C TRP A 49 -5.03 7.43 5.51
N LEU A 50 -4.64 8.39 4.67
CA LEU A 50 -3.57 8.20 3.69
C LEU A 50 -2.23 8.66 4.24
N ALA A 51 -1.18 7.87 3.94
CA ALA A 51 0.19 8.27 4.20
C ALA A 51 0.54 9.52 3.35
N PRO A 52 1.30 10.49 3.88
CA PRO A 52 1.51 11.81 3.27
C PRO A 52 2.15 11.76 1.87
N GLU A 53 2.92 10.74 1.56
CA GLU A 53 3.50 10.49 0.24
C GLU A 53 2.44 10.15 -0.83
N THR A 54 1.28 9.63 -0.43
CA THR A 54 0.17 9.29 -1.33
C THR A 54 -0.51 10.55 -1.86
N LEU A 55 -0.56 11.61 -1.04
CA LEU A 55 -1.19 12.89 -1.41
C LEU A 55 -0.37 13.68 -2.42
N ARG A 56 0.97 13.53 -2.42
CA ARG A 56 1.88 14.22 -3.34
C ARG A 56 1.71 13.79 -4.80
N ASN A 57 1.22 12.57 -5.03
CA ASN A 57 0.95 12.05 -6.37
C ASN A 57 -0.42 12.46 -6.91
N VAL A 58 -1.31 13.01 -6.08
CA VAL A 58 -2.65 13.46 -6.49
C VAL A 58 -2.58 14.84 -7.14
N SER A 59 -1.77 15.75 -6.61
CA SER A 59 -1.60 17.11 -7.14
C SER A 59 -1.02 17.16 -8.56
N ALA A 60 -0.31 16.12 -9.00
CA ALA A 60 0.20 16.02 -10.37
C ALA A 60 -0.90 15.77 -11.44
N HIS A 61 -2.14 15.44 -11.04
CA HIS A 61 -3.28 15.29 -11.96
C HIS A 61 -4.28 16.44 -11.91
N PHE A 62 -4.24 17.28 -10.86
CA PHE A 62 -5.13 18.44 -10.76
C PHE A 62 -4.53 19.74 -11.34
N GLY A 63 -3.26 19.71 -11.78
CA GLY A 63 -2.54 20.87 -12.31
C GLY A 63 -2.48 20.99 -13.84
N SER A 64 -3.18 20.13 -14.59
CA SER A 64 -3.34 20.27 -16.04
C SER A 64 -4.76 20.68 -16.37
N ASN A 65 -5.03 21.98 -16.24
CA ASN A 65 -6.02 22.73 -17.00
C ASN A 65 -5.40 24.07 -17.36
#